data_AF-C5CJS2-F1
#
_entry.id   AF-C5CJS2-F1
#
_cell.length_a   1.000
_cell.length_b   1.000
_cell.length_c   1.000
_cell.angle_alpha   90.00
_cell.angle_beta   90.00
_cell.angle_gamma   90.00
#
_symmetry.space_group_name_H-M   'P 1'
#
loop_
_entity.id
_entity.type
_entity.pdbx_description
1 polymer ?
#
loop_
_entity_poly.entity_id
_entity_poly.type
_entity_poly.pdbx_seq_one_letter_code
_entity_poly.pdbx_strand_id
1 'polypeptide(L)'
;MKTLAVPLEFHSVGSAPPKGDYSDMFLLYNPCDGFHIAFGRWDDDDGEFEGFFDFLGKNEFSDDFYDAWAKLPDGNDVLFPVFSTNPSRASIAYHAIEKARPA
;
A
#
# COMPACT_ATOMS: atom_id res chain seq x y z
N MET A 1 8.34 21.17 12.16
CA MET A 1 8.43 19.74 11.77
C MET A 1 8.74 19.68 10.29
N LYS A 2 9.84 19.03 9.89
CA LYS A 2 10.14 18.75 8.49
C LYS A 2 9.38 17.48 8.11
N THR A 3 8.44 17.57 7.17
CA THR A 3 7.80 16.39 6.58
C THR A 3 8.86 15.68 5.72
N LEU A 4 9.27 14.48 6.13
CA LEU A 4 10.07 13.61 5.28
C LEU A 4 9.11 12.96 4.27
N ALA A 5 9.17 13.41 3.02
CA ALA A 5 8.49 12.73 1.93
C ALA A 5 9.32 11.50 1.58
N VAL A 6 8.86 10.31 1.99
CA VAL A 6 9.44 9.04 1.55
C VAL A 6 8.79 8.70 0.21
N PRO A 7 9.56 8.57 -0.88
CA PRO A 7 9.00 8.12 -2.15
C PRO A 7 8.52 6.68 -2.01
N LEU A 8 7.31 6.40 -2.52
CA LEU A 8 6.80 5.04 -2.66
C LEU A 8 7.19 4.50 -4.04
N GLU A 9 7.70 3.28 -4.06
CA GLU A 9 7.99 2.54 -5.29
C GLU A 9 6.80 1.64 -5.61
N PHE A 10 6.20 1.84 -6.79
CA PHE A 10 5.08 1.03 -7.25
C PHE A 10 5.56 -0.10 -8.15
N HIS A 11 5.04 -1.29 -7.89
CA HIS A 11 5.27 -2.51 -8.65
C HIS A 11 3.93 -3.00 -9.22
N SER A 12 3.98 -3.78 -10.30
CA SER A 12 2.77 -4.37 -10.89
C SER A 12 2.18 -5.43 -9.95
N VAL A 13 0.86 -5.56 -9.92
CA VAL A 13 0.15 -6.57 -9.11
C VAL A 13 0.68 -7.99 -9.33
N GLY A 14 1.06 -8.34 -10.57
CA GLY A 14 1.56 -9.67 -10.92
C GLY A 14 3.01 -9.95 -10.48
N SER A 15 3.65 -9.03 -9.78
CA SER A 15 4.98 -9.25 -9.19
C SER A 15 4.85 -9.42 -7.68
N ALA A 16 5.37 -10.52 -7.14
CA ALA A 16 5.36 -10.73 -5.70
C ALA A 16 6.32 -9.76 -4.99
N PRO A 17 5.93 -9.17 -3.85
CA PRO A 17 6.88 -8.48 -2.98
C PRO A 17 7.94 -9.46 -2.45
N PRO A 18 9.16 -8.97 -2.14
CA PRO A 18 10.15 -9.78 -1.45
C PRO A 18 9.60 -10.27 -0.11
N LYS A 19 10.05 -11.45 0.35
CA LYS A 19 9.62 -12.02 1.63
C LYS A 19 9.77 -10.99 2.74
N GLY A 20 8.64 -10.72 3.39
CA GLY A 20 8.49 -9.71 4.44
C GLY A 20 7.98 -10.30 5.74
N ASP A 21 7.63 -9.41 6.66
CA ASP A 21 6.98 -9.76 7.92
C ASP A 21 5.46 -9.62 7.80
N TYR A 22 4.69 -10.36 8.60
CA TYR A 22 3.22 -10.26 8.64
C TYR A 22 2.69 -8.85 9.03
N SER A 23 3.55 -8.00 9.58
CA SER A 23 3.23 -6.59 9.88
C SER A 23 3.47 -5.64 8.71
N ASP A 24 4.03 -6.12 7.60
CA ASP A 24 4.29 -5.31 6.43
C ASP A 24 2.99 -4.81 5.80
N MET A 25 2.88 -3.49 5.68
CA MET A 25 1.74 -2.83 5.08
C MET A 25 2.04 -2.45 3.64
N PHE A 26 1.05 -2.60 2.78
CA PHE A 26 1.12 -2.29 1.37
C PHE A 26 -0.02 -1.35 0.98
N LEU A 27 0.26 -0.50 0.00
CA LEU A 27 -0.73 0.33 -0.67
C LEU A 27 -1.04 -0.32 -2.02
N LEU A 28 -2.26 -0.83 -2.19
CA LEU A 28 -2.76 -1.33 -3.46
C LEU A 28 -3.45 -0.20 -4.22
N TYR A 29 -3.29 -0.16 -5.53
CA TYR A 29 -3.93 0.83 -6.40
C TYR A 29 -4.89 0.15 -7.38
N ASN A 30 -6.11 0.66 -7.42
CA ASN A 30 -7.08 0.40 -8.47
C ASN A 30 -7.53 1.74 -9.09
N PRO A 31 -7.52 1.88 -10.43
CA PRO A 31 -8.02 3.08 -11.10
C PRO A 31 -9.50 3.39 -10.85
N CYS A 32 -10.32 2.41 -10.45
CA CYS A 32 -11.75 2.57 -10.23
C CYS A 32 -12.08 3.30 -8.92
N ASP A 33 -11.40 2.97 -7.82
CA ASP A 33 -11.74 3.46 -6.48
C ASP A 33 -10.54 3.94 -5.65
N GLY A 34 -9.33 3.90 -6.21
CA GLY A 34 -8.13 4.53 -5.65
C GLY A 34 -7.25 3.56 -4.87
N PHE A 35 -6.79 4.00 -3.69
CA PHE A 35 -5.77 3.30 -2.92
C PHE A 35 -6.35 2.57 -1.72
N HIS A 36 -5.85 1.36 -1.45
CA HIS A 36 -6.28 0.48 -0.37
C HIS A 36 -5.09 0.01 0.45
N ILE A 37 -5.28 -0.17 1.75
CA ILE A 37 -4.26 -0.74 2.63
C ILE A 37 -4.45 -2.25 2.70
N ALA A 38 -3.37 -2.98 2.48
CA ALA A 38 -3.33 -4.43 2.61
C ALA A 38 -2.10 -4.90 3.40
N PHE A 39 -2.13 -6.16 3.79
CA PHE A 39 -1.04 -6.85 4.47
C PHE A 39 -0.55 -7.98 3.58
N GLY A 40 0.76 -8.04 3.39
CA GLY A 40 1.36 -9.13 2.63
C GLY A 40 1.36 -10.41 3.47
N ARG A 41 1.12 -11.54 2.82
CA ARG A 41 1.20 -12.86 3.44
C ARG A 41 2.11 -13.76 2.64
N TRP A 42 2.86 -14.60 3.36
CA TRP A 42 3.76 -15.58 2.78
C TRP A 42 3.53 -16.93 3.45
N ASP A 43 3.71 -18.02 2.70
CA ASP A 43 3.67 -19.37 3.21
C ASP A 43 4.82 -19.58 4.20
N ASP A 44 4.53 -20.23 5.33
CA ASP A 44 5.49 -20.39 6.42
C ASP A 44 6.61 -21.39 6.07
N ASP A 45 6.35 -22.37 5.20
CA ASP A 45 7.24 -23.47 4.86
C ASP A 45 8.23 -23.09 3.76
N ASP A 46 7.77 -22.49 2.66
CA ASP A 46 8.63 -22.12 1.51
C ASP A 46 8.83 -20.60 1.33
N GLY A 47 8.03 -19.77 2.00
CA GLY A 47 8.11 -18.33 1.88
C GLY A 47 7.55 -17.77 0.58
N GLU A 48 6.78 -18.54 -0.18
CA GLU A 48 6.08 -18.04 -1.35
C GLU A 48 5.03 -17.01 -0.94
N PHE A 49 4.84 -15.99 -1.77
CA PHE A 49 3.85 -14.96 -1.51
C PHE A 49 2.45 -15.51 -1.77
N GLU A 50 1.61 -15.51 -0.75
CA GLU A 50 0.24 -16.03 -0.82
C GLU A 50 -0.76 -14.98 -1.31
N GLY A 51 -0.44 -13.70 -1.16
CA GLY A 51 -1.32 -12.61 -1.61
C GLY A 51 -1.42 -11.46 -0.62
N PHE A 52 -2.28 -10.50 -0.96
CA PHE A 52 -2.58 -9.34 -0.15
C PHE A 52 -3.91 -9.51 0.58
N PHE A 53 -3.93 -9.24 1.88
CA PHE A 53 -5.09 -9.45 2.74
C PHE A 53 -5.52 -8.17 3.45
N ASP A 54 -6.79 -8.12 3.85
CA ASP A 54 -7.29 -7.09 4.75
C ASP A 54 -6.63 -7.17 6.14
N PHE A 55 -6.86 -6.14 6.97
CA PHE A 55 -6.32 -6.08 8.33
C PHE A 55 -6.70 -7.28 9.22
N LEU A 56 -7.81 -7.97 8.91
CA LEU A 56 -8.25 -9.13 9.67
C LEU A 56 -7.67 -10.44 9.13
N GLY A 57 -6.94 -10.41 8.00
CA GLY A 57 -6.44 -11.59 7.31
C GLY A 57 -7.55 -12.48 6.75
N LYS A 58 -8.77 -11.95 6.59
CA LYS A 58 -9.98 -12.74 6.26
C LYS A 58 -10.38 -12.63 4.79
N ASN A 59 -10.11 -11.49 4.18
CA ASN A 59 -10.42 -11.24 2.79
C ASN A 59 -9.13 -11.02 2.03
N GLU A 60 -8.89 -11.86 1.05
CA GLU A 60 -7.84 -11.69 0.05
C GLU A 60 -8.30 -10.66 -0.98
N PHE A 61 -7.42 -9.72 -1.33
CA PHE A 61 -7.64 -8.80 -2.42
C PHE A 61 -7.37 -9.52 -3.75
N SER A 62 -8.32 -9.47 -4.67
CA SER A 62 -8.18 -10.11 -5.98
C SER A 62 -7.13 -9.41 -6.85
N ASP A 63 -6.15 -10.16 -7.34
CA ASP A 63 -5.12 -9.65 -8.26
C ASP A 63 -5.72 -9.02 -9.53
N ASP A 64 -6.89 -9.47 -9.97
CA ASP A 64 -7.55 -8.96 -11.18
C ASP A 64 -8.19 -7.56 -10.99
N PHE A 65 -8.30 -7.09 -9.75
CA PHE A 65 -8.93 -5.81 -9.43
C PHE A 65 -7.92 -4.67 -9.20
N TYR A 66 -6.66 -5.00 -8.94
CA TYR A 66 -5.61 -4.03 -8.63
C TYR A 66 -4.55 -4.02 -9.72
N ASP A 67 -4.01 -2.84 -10.03
CA ASP A 67 -2.98 -2.70 -11.08
C ASP A 67 -1.57 -2.72 -10.49
N ALA A 68 -1.42 -2.22 -9.26
CA ALA A 68 -0.12 -2.00 -8.64
C ALA A 68 -0.15 -2.08 -7.11
N TRP A 69 1.01 -2.33 -6.52
CA TRP A 69 1.25 -2.24 -5.08
C TRP A 69 2.53 -1.47 -4.75
N ALA A 70 2.60 -0.91 -3.55
CA ALA A 70 3.81 -0.31 -2.99
C ALA A 70 3.95 -0.68 -1.51
N LYS A 71 5.15 -1.08 -1.06
CA LYS A 71 5.39 -1.31 0.38
C LYS A 71 5.43 0.03 1.12
N LEU A 72 4.66 0.13 2.21
CA LEU A 72 4.72 1.30 3.09
C LEU A 72 5.95 1.20 4.00
N PRO A 73 6.63 2.32 4.30
CA PRO A 73 7.73 2.34 5.26
C PRO A 73 7.26 1.88 6.65
N ASP A 74 8.13 1.16 7.35
CA ASP A 74 7.87 0.71 8.72
C ASP A 74 7.66 1.92 9.65
N GLY A 75 6.43 2.12 10.13
CA GLY A 75 6.13 3.16 11.10
C GLY A 75 4.70 3.70 11.05
N ASN A 76 4.10 3.83 12.22
CA ASN A 76 2.79 4.47 12.49
C ASN A 76 2.63 5.91 11.94
N ASP A 77 3.68 6.50 11.36
CA ASP A 77 3.70 7.89 10.89
C ASP A 77 3.04 8.10 9.51
N VAL A 78 2.81 7.02 8.74
CA VAL A 78 2.11 7.09 7.44
C VAL A 78 0.58 7.03 7.60
N LEU A 79 0.09 6.54 8.74
CA LEU A 79 -1.34 6.35 9.01
C LEU A 79 -2.08 7.68 9.26
N PHE A 80 -1.42 8.76 9.66
CA PHE A 80 -2.11 10.01 10.03
C PHE A 80 -2.61 10.88 8.86
N PRO A 81 -1.91 11.04 7.72
CA PRO A 81 -2.44 11.85 6.62
C PRO A 81 -3.50 11.16 5.75
N VAL A 82 -3.57 9.81 5.74
CA VAL A 82 -4.52 9.06 4.89
C VAL A 82 -5.94 9.05 5.49
N PHE A 83 -6.08 9.05 6.82
CA PHE A 83 -7.39 8.94 7.49
C PHE A 83 -8.02 10.27 7.93
N SER A 84 -7.50 11.43 7.50
CA SER A 84 -8.21 12.69 7.76
C SER A 84 -9.33 12.87 6.74
N THR A 85 -10.56 12.54 7.12
CA THR A 85 -11.82 12.89 6.44
C THR A 85 -12.08 14.41 6.35
N ASN A 86 -11.07 15.24 6.63
CA ASN A 86 -11.12 16.67 6.47
C ASN A 86 -10.58 17.04 5.07
N PRO A 87 -11.42 17.53 4.14
CA PRO A 87 -11.02 17.81 2.76
C PRO A 87 -9.91 18.86 2.62
N SER A 88 -9.56 19.56 3.70
CA SER A 88 -8.41 20.50 3.73
C SER A 88 -7.04 19.83 3.96
N ARG A 89 -6.99 18.59 4.46
CA ARG A 89 -5.75 17.84 4.78
C ARG A 89 -5.49 16.63 3.88
N ALA A 90 -6.50 16.17 3.16
CA ALA A 90 -6.36 15.25 2.01
C ALA A 90 -5.32 15.73 0.98
N SER A 91 -5.01 17.04 1.01
CA SER A 91 -3.96 17.69 0.25
C SER A 91 -2.58 17.02 0.35
N ILE A 92 -2.20 16.38 1.47
CA ILE A 92 -0.84 15.79 1.60
C ILE A 92 -0.74 14.45 0.85
N ALA A 93 -1.75 13.59 0.96
CA ALA A 93 -1.83 12.37 0.15
C ALA A 93 -1.95 12.74 -1.34
N TYR A 94 -2.80 13.72 -1.67
CA TYR A 94 -2.96 14.20 -3.04
C TYR A 94 -1.67 14.80 -3.62
N HIS A 95 -0.87 15.53 -2.83
CA HIS A 95 0.42 16.09 -3.30
C HIS A 95 1.52 15.03 -3.48
N ALA A 96 1.50 13.96 -2.68
CA ALA A 96 2.39 12.81 -2.88
C ALA A 96 1.99 12.00 -4.12
N ILE A 97 0.68 11.84 -4.34
CA ILE A 97 0.09 11.13 -5.49
C ILE A 97 0.28 11.90 -6.81
N GLU A 98 0.11 13.23 -6.82
CA GLU A 98 0.36 14.05 -8.03
C GLU A 98 1.82 14.01 -8.49
N LYS A 99 2.77 13.86 -7.56
CA LYS A 99 4.21 13.74 -7.89
C LYS A 99 4.65 12.31 -8.25
N ALA A 100 3.89 11.30 -7.83
CA ALA A 100 4.17 9.89 -8.14
C ALA A 100 3.48 9.42 -9.43
N ARG A 101 2.65 10.26 -10.07
CA ARG A 101 2.04 9.97 -11.36
C ARG A 101 3.14 9.93 -12.43
N PRO A 102 3.37 8.81 -13.14
CA PRO A 102 4.29 8.80 -14.27
C PRO A 102 3.76 9.72 -15.38
N ALA A 103 4.70 10.39 -16.06
CA ALA A 103 4.44 11.33 -17.16
C ALA A 103 3.79 10.65 -18.38
#